data_AF-A0A966N962-F1
#
_entry.id   AF-A0A966N962-F1
#
_cell.length_a   1.000
_cell.length_b   1.000
_cell.length_c   1.000
_cell.angle_alpha   90.00
_cell.angle_beta   90.00
_cell.angle_gamma   90.00
#
_symmetry.space_group_name_H-M   'P 1'
#
loop_
_entity.id
_entity.type
_entity.pdbx_description
1 polymer ?
#
loop_
_entity_poly.entity_id
_entity_poly.type
_entity_poly.pdbx_seq_one_letter_code
_entity_poly.pdbx_strand_id
1 'polypeptide(L)'
;LHDIGQMFPDDDARFKDMDSRVLLRAALQKVQAVGYQVGNVDATVICQKPKLASYIPEMVRNIASDLKVTDSHVNLKAKTNESLGHLGRGEGIAVHAVALLYKAL
;
A
#
# COMPACT_ATOMS: atom_id res chain seq x y z
N LEU A 1 -5.40 16.18 -2.43
CA LEU A 1 -4.59 15.21 -1.66
C LEU A 1 -3.24 15.11 -2.35
N HIS A 2 -2.15 15.08 -1.58
CA HIS A 2 -0.77 15.11 -2.08
C HIS A 2 -0.16 13.70 -2.09
N ASP A 3 1.06 13.54 -2.59
CA ASP A 3 1.81 12.29 -2.46
C ASP A 3 2.39 12.08 -1.05
N ILE A 4 3.02 10.93 -0.83
CA ILE A 4 3.58 10.56 0.47
C ILE A 4 4.70 11.51 0.94
N GLY A 5 5.56 12.00 0.03
CA GLY A 5 6.69 12.85 0.39
C GLY A 5 6.24 14.25 0.81
N GLN A 6 5.17 14.75 0.19
CA GLN A 6 4.54 16.01 0.59
C GLN A 6 3.73 15.88 1.88
N MET A 7 3.09 14.72 2.12
CA MET A 7 2.31 14.50 3.35
C MET A 7 3.17 14.15 4.56
N PHE A 8 4.27 13.45 4.35
CA PHE A 8 5.16 12.91 5.37
C PHE A 8 6.63 13.01 4.90
N PRO A 9 7.23 14.21 4.97
CA PRO A 9 8.62 14.42 4.56
C PRO A 9 9.58 13.51 5.32
N ASP A 10 10.60 13.00 4.62
CA ASP A 10 11.59 12.05 5.16
C ASP A 10 12.67 12.72 6.02
N ASP A 11 12.80 14.05 5.95
CA ASP A 11 13.66 14.88 6.79
C ASP A 11 13.02 15.28 8.12
N ASP A 12 11.72 15.04 8.30
CA ASP A 12 11.00 15.31 9.53
C ASP A 12 11.21 14.18 10.54
N ALA A 13 11.91 14.49 11.64
CA ALA A 13 12.22 13.54 12.70
C ALA A 13 10.98 12.85 13.31
N ARG A 14 9.78 13.43 13.17
CA ARG A 14 8.52 12.84 13.65
C ARG A 14 8.12 11.58 12.88
N PHE A 15 8.56 11.43 11.64
CA PHE A 15 8.19 10.31 10.76
C PHE A 15 9.29 9.28 10.59
N LYS A 16 10.50 9.59 11.07
CA LYS A 16 11.63 8.66 11.09
C LYS A 16 11.25 7.38 11.86
N ASP A 17 11.51 6.23 11.24
CA ASP A 17 11.22 4.88 11.77
C ASP A 17 9.74 4.62 12.13
N MET A 18 8.83 5.47 11.66
CA MET A 18 7.41 5.30 11.95
C MET A 18 6.83 4.14 11.15
N ASP A 19 5.96 3.37 11.80
CA ASP A 19 5.20 2.29 11.15
C ASP A 19 4.40 2.85 9.96
N SER A 20 4.69 2.35 8.75
CA SER A 20 4.00 2.75 7.52
C SER A 20 2.48 2.56 7.58
N ARG A 21 1.98 1.67 8.44
CA ARG A 21 0.53 1.52 8.67
C ARG A 21 -0.08 2.74 9.37
N VAL A 22 0.68 3.44 10.22
CA VAL A 22 0.25 4.73 10.80
C VAL A 22 0.10 5.77 9.70
N LEU A 23 1.06 5.84 8.78
CA LEU A 23 1.03 6.73 7.62
C LEU A 23 -0.18 6.44 6.71
N LEU A 24 -0.47 5.16 6.43
CA LEU A 24 -1.63 4.76 5.64
C LEU A 24 -2.94 5.20 6.28
N ARG A 25 -3.10 5.00 7.60
CA ARG A 25 -4.28 5.46 8.34
C ARG A 25 -4.42 6.98 8.34
N ALA A 26 -3.32 7.72 8.45
CA ALA A 26 -3.33 9.18 8.36
C ALA A 26 -3.69 9.67 6.94
N ALA A 27 -3.21 8.99 5.89
CA ALA A 27 -3.60 9.28 4.52
C ALA A 27 -5.11 9.03 4.30
N LEU A 28 -5.64 7.92 4.84
CA LEU A 28 -7.09 7.65 4.82
C LEU A 28 -7.88 8.75 5.51
N GLN A 29 -7.45 9.23 6.69
CA GLN A 29 -8.13 10.33 7.39
C GLN A 29 -8.22 11.59 6.51
N LYS A 30 -7.15 11.92 5.77
CA LYS A 30 -7.17 13.06 4.83
C LYS A 30 -8.13 12.82 3.67
N VAL A 31 -8.17 11.60 3.11
CA VAL A 31 -9.14 11.20 2.07
C VAL A 31 -10.58 11.37 2.57
N GLN A 32 -10.86 10.91 3.78
CA GLN A 32 -12.17 11.00 4.42
C GLN A 32 -12.58 12.45 4.72
N ALA A 33 -11.62 13.29 5.16
CA ALA A 33 -11.87 14.70 5.46
C ALA A 33 -12.33 15.52 4.23
N VAL A 34 -12.01 15.07 3.01
CA VAL A 34 -12.48 15.68 1.76
C VAL A 34 -13.69 14.96 1.15
N GLY A 35 -14.35 14.09 1.92
CA GLY A 35 -15.62 13.45 1.57
C GLY A 35 -15.51 12.19 0.73
N TYR A 36 -14.34 11.56 0.64
CA TYR A 36 -14.16 10.31 -0.10
C TYR A 36 -14.05 9.08 0.81
N GLN A 37 -14.48 7.94 0.30
CA GLN A 37 -14.31 6.62 0.89
C GLN A 37 -13.60 5.69 -0.10
N VAL A 38 -12.93 4.67 0.43
CA VAL A 38 -12.26 3.64 -0.36
C VAL A 38 -13.31 2.65 -0.85
N GLY A 39 -13.39 2.47 -2.16
CA GLY A 39 -14.15 1.39 -2.79
C GLY A 39 -13.37 0.09 -2.71
N ASN A 40 -12.26 -0.01 -3.45
CA ASN A 40 -11.38 -1.17 -3.42
C ASN A 40 -9.93 -0.78 -3.70
N VAL A 41 -9.01 -1.68 -3.34
CA VAL A 41 -7.58 -1.58 -3.65
C VAL A 41 -7.11 -2.85 -4.32
N ASP A 42 -6.35 -2.69 -5.39
CA ASP A 42 -5.62 -3.78 -6.03
C ASP A 42 -4.13 -3.43 -6.09
N ALA A 43 -3.27 -4.35 -5.64
CA ALA A 43 -1.83 -4.14 -5.63
C ALA A 43 -1.06 -5.34 -6.19
N THR A 44 0.11 -5.07 -6.76
CA THR A 44 1.06 -6.07 -7.26
C THR A 44 2.44 -5.81 -6.70
N VAL A 45 2.97 -6.77 -5.96
CA VAL A 45 4.36 -6.78 -5.50
C VAL A 45 5.23 -7.51 -6.53
N ILE A 46 6.26 -6.84 -7.02
CA ILE A 46 7.26 -7.38 -7.94
C ILE A 46 8.52 -7.65 -7.13
N CYS A 47 8.79 -8.93 -6.87
CA CYS A 47 9.84 -9.38 -5.98
C CYS A 47 10.42 -10.71 -6.48
N GLN A 48 11.74 -10.78 -6.64
CA GLN A 48 12.40 -12.04 -7.03
C GLN A 48 12.45 -13.05 -5.88
N LYS A 49 12.72 -12.56 -4.67
CA LYS A 49 12.77 -13.33 -3.42
C LYS A 49 12.59 -12.37 -2.23
N PRO A 50 11.92 -12.79 -1.13
CA PRO A 50 11.36 -14.12 -0.86
C PRO A 50 10.02 -14.37 -1.59
N LYS A 51 9.52 -15.61 -1.50
CA LYS A 51 8.15 -15.94 -1.92
C LYS A 51 7.16 -15.31 -0.95
N LEU A 52 6.20 -14.55 -1.46
CA LEU A 52 5.25 -13.80 -0.63
C LEU A 52 3.91 -14.52 -0.38
N ALA A 53 3.66 -15.65 -1.04
CA ALA A 53 2.34 -16.31 -1.04
C ALA A 53 1.78 -16.59 0.36
N SER A 54 2.60 -17.04 1.31
CA SER A 54 2.19 -17.30 2.69
C SER A 54 1.87 -16.05 3.50
N TYR A 55 2.40 -14.89 3.10
CA TYR A 55 2.22 -13.62 3.80
C TYR A 55 1.05 -12.80 3.24
N ILE A 56 0.64 -13.04 1.99
CA ILE A 56 -0.43 -12.29 1.31
C ILE A 56 -1.73 -12.23 2.14
N PRO A 57 -2.24 -13.33 2.74
CA PRO A 57 -3.49 -13.25 3.51
C PRO A 57 -3.42 -12.28 4.70
N GLU A 58 -2.26 -12.20 5.35
CA GLU A 58 -2.05 -11.27 6.46
C GLU A 58 -1.90 -9.82 5.96
N MET A 59 -1.17 -9.62 4.86
CA MET A 59 -1.05 -8.31 4.22
C MET A 59 -2.43 -7.76 3.80
N VAL A 60 -3.28 -8.59 3.21
CA VAL A 60 -4.67 -8.23 2.84
C VAL A 60 -5.47 -7.79 4.07
N ARG A 61 -5.44 -8.57 5.16
CA ARG A 61 -6.14 -8.22 6.41
C ARG A 61 -5.64 -6.89 7.00
N ASN A 62 -4.32 -6.69 7.02
CA ASN A 62 -3.73 -5.47 7.54
C ASN A 62 -4.16 -4.24 6.73
N ILE A 63 -4.08 -4.32 5.39
CA ILE A 63 -4.49 -3.24 4.49
C ILE A 63 -5.99 -2.97 4.62
N ALA A 64 -6.83 -4.01 4.63
CA ALA A 64 -8.28 -3.86 4.76
C ALA A 64 -8.66 -3.18 6.08
N SER A 65 -8.05 -3.62 7.19
CA SER A 65 -8.21 -3.02 8.51
C SER A 65 -7.80 -1.55 8.53
N ASP A 66 -6.62 -1.22 7.98
CA ASP A 66 -6.11 0.16 7.95
C ASP A 66 -6.96 1.08 7.06
N LEU A 67 -7.53 0.54 5.98
CA LEU A 67 -8.41 1.25 5.04
C LEU A 67 -9.89 1.27 5.45
N LYS A 68 -10.24 0.59 6.55
CA LYS A 68 -11.63 0.44 7.06
C LYS A 68 -12.58 -0.17 6.02
N VAL A 69 -12.11 -1.18 5.29
CA VAL A 69 -12.91 -2.00 4.36
C VAL A 69 -12.83 -3.47 4.73
N THR A 70 -13.67 -4.31 4.14
CA THR A 70 -13.55 -5.76 4.29
C THR A 70 -12.45 -6.32 3.39
N ASP A 71 -11.90 -7.49 3.74
CA ASP A 71 -10.86 -8.17 2.96
C ASP A 71 -11.23 -8.36 1.47
N SER A 72 -12.52 -8.53 1.16
CA SER A 72 -13.01 -8.67 -0.22
C SER A 72 -12.79 -7.43 -1.10
N HIS A 73 -12.49 -6.27 -0.51
CA HIS A 73 -12.18 -5.03 -1.22
C HIS A 73 -10.68 -4.83 -1.44
N VAL A 74 -9.84 -5.77 -0.98
CA VAL A 74 -8.38 -5.70 -1.11
C VAL A 74 -7.86 -6.92 -1.84
N ASN A 75 -7.20 -6.71 -2.97
CA ASN A 75 -6.51 -7.77 -3.69
C ASN A 75 -5.01 -7.48 -3.74
N LEU A 76 -4.20 -8.49 -3.41
CA LEU A 76 -2.75 -8.40 -3.42
C LEU A 76 -2.15 -9.55 -4.21
N LYS A 77 -1.39 -9.20 -5.25
CA LYS A 77 -0.72 -10.13 -6.15
C LYS A 77 0.78 -10.06 -5.91
N ALA A 78 1.47 -11.19 -6.08
CA ALA A 78 2.92 -11.22 -6.08
C ALA A 78 3.43 -11.93 -7.33
N LYS A 79 4.45 -11.36 -7.96
CA LYS A 79 5.07 -11.93 -9.16
C LYS A 79 6.57 -11.65 -9.14
N THR A 80 7.33 -12.49 -9.83
CA THR A 80 8.74 -12.20 -10.08
C THR A 80 8.86 -11.20 -11.24
N ASN A 81 10.06 -10.66 -11.45
CA ASN A 81 10.36 -9.89 -12.66
C ASN A 81 11.05 -10.75 -13.73
N GLU A 82 10.82 -12.07 -13.70
CA GLU A 82 11.38 -13.04 -14.64
C GLU A 82 12.91 -12.95 -14.78
N SER A 83 13.61 -12.66 -13.68
CA SER A 83 15.07 -12.42 -13.64
C SER A 83 15.57 -11.25 -14.50
N LEU A 84 14.68 -10.37 -14.96
CA LEU A 84 15.02 -9.20 -15.77
C LEU A 84 15.25 -7.95 -14.91
N GLY A 85 16.26 -7.17 -15.26
CA GLY A 85 16.56 -5.88 -14.63
C GLY A 85 16.94 -5.96 -13.14
N HIS A 86 16.97 -4.81 -12.47
CA HIS A 86 17.37 -4.72 -11.05
C HIS A 86 16.42 -5.49 -10.12
N LEU A 87 15.11 -5.49 -10.40
CA LEU A 87 14.13 -6.28 -9.65
C LEU A 87 14.36 -7.79 -9.82
N GLY A 88 14.68 -8.24 -11.04
CA GLY A 88 14.98 -9.65 -11.32
C GLY A 88 16.31 -10.12 -10.74
N ARG A 89 17.29 -9.23 -10.58
CA ARG A 89 18.54 -9.49 -9.84
C ARG A 89 18.35 -9.47 -8.32
N GLY A 90 17.19 -9.05 -7.82
CA GLY A 90 16.88 -8.97 -6.39
C GLY A 90 17.53 -7.78 -5.68
N GLU A 91 17.85 -6.71 -6.41
CA GLU A 91 18.42 -5.46 -5.87
C GLU A 91 17.35 -4.55 -5.23
N GLY A 92 16.07 -4.88 -5.46
CA GLY A 92 14.95 -4.15 -4.88
C GLY A 92 13.62 -4.87 -5.08
N ILE A 93 12.58 -4.31 -4.47
CA ILE A 93 11.18 -4.73 -4.60
C ILE A 93 10.40 -3.51 -5.07
N ALA A 94 9.47 -3.71 -6.00
CA ALA A 94 8.54 -2.68 -6.43
C ALA A 94 7.10 -3.06 -6.08
N VAL A 95 6.24 -2.08 -5.84
CA VAL A 95 4.81 -2.27 -5.63
C VAL A 95 4.04 -1.30 -6.51
N HIS A 96 3.09 -1.80 -7.28
CA HIS A 96 2.10 -0.98 -7.96
C HIS A 96 0.76 -1.15 -7.26
N ALA A 97 0.09 -0.06 -6.95
CA ALA A 97 -1.23 -0.07 -6.31
C ALA A 97 -2.20 0.85 -7.05
N VAL A 98 -3.44 0.41 -7.18
CA VAL A 98 -4.56 1.17 -7.71
C VAL A 98 -5.67 1.16 -6.67
N ALA A 99 -6.23 2.34 -6.37
CA ALA A 99 -7.33 2.50 -5.44
C ALA A 99 -8.49 3.20 -6.13
N LEU A 100 -9.68 2.63 -6.01
CA LEU A 100 -10.92 3.31 -6.37
C LEU A 100 -11.42 4.08 -5.15
N LEU A 101 -11.71 5.37 -5.34
CA LEU A 101 -12.40 6.20 -4.36
C LEU A 101 -13.76 6.60 -4.89
N TYR A 102 -14.75 6.68 -4.00
CA TYR A 102 -16.05 7.24 -4.31
C TYR A 102 -16.40 8.33 -3.30
N LYS A 103 -17.22 9.29 -3.70
CA LYS A 103 -17.67 10.35 -2.81
C LYS A 103 -18.75 9.79 -1.89
N ALA A 104 -18.53 9.86 -0.59
CA ALA A 104 -19.55 9.53 0.39
C ALA A 104 -20.56 10.68 0.44
N LEU A 105 -21.85 10.32 0.47
CA LEU A 105 -22.95 11.26 0.63
C LEU A 105 -22.98 11.83 2.05
#